data_AF-A0A1B0DHJ0-F1
#
_entry.id   AF-A0A1B0DHJ0-F1
#
_cell.length_a   1.000
_cell.length_b   1.000
_cell.length_c   1.000
_cell.angle_alpha   90.00
_cell.angle_beta   90.00
_cell.angle_gamma   90.00
#
_symmetry.space_group_name_H-M   'P 1'
#
loop_
_entity.id
_entity.type
_entity.pdbx_description
1 polymer ?
#
loop_
_entity_poly.entity_id
_entity_poly.type
_entity_poly.pdbx_seq_one_letter_code
_entity_poly.pdbx_strand_id
1 'polypeptide(L)'
;MVFFFVYFFQMVVTIIQTIGIPGMGTCGFIIALEQFDSSVGGIFVGLFLLLIAIGFGTCAAGDVMMLTKIHSIYRSSGASFAKAQAEFTTEFMRNPHVQQAATNAASAAVNAQMNNRY
;
A
#
# COMPACT_ATOMS: atom_id res chain seq x y z
N MET A 1 -0.94 2.71 4.71
CA MET A 1 0.51 2.99 4.78
C MET A 1 1.33 1.76 5.14
N VAL A 2 1.03 1.05 6.24
CA VAL A 2 1.75 -0.18 6.65
C VAL A 2 1.69 -1.28 5.57
N PHE A 3 0.53 -1.50 4.93
CA PHE A 3 0.41 -2.45 3.83
C PHE A 3 1.42 -2.18 2.71
N PHE A 4 1.46 -0.95 2.18
CA PHE A 4 2.41 -0.59 1.12
C PHE A 4 3.87 -0.71 1.56
N PHE A 5 4.18 -0.37 2.80
CA PHE A 5 5.51 -0.52 3.36
C PHE A 5 5.95 -1.99 3.38
N VAL A 6 5.17 -2.87 3.99
CA VAL A 6 5.49 -4.31 4.07
C VAL A 6 5.51 -4.94 2.67
N TYR A 7 4.52 -4.64 1.83
CA TYR A 7 4.42 -5.20 0.48
C TYR A 7 5.55 -4.69 -0.44
N PHE A 8 6.07 -3.49 -0.22
CA PHE A 8 7.26 -3.02 -0.93
C PHE A 8 8.50 -3.87 -0.61
N PHE A 9 8.74 -4.20 0.66
CA PHE A 9 9.84 -5.10 1.03
C PHE A 9 9.60 -6.52 0.51
N GLN A 10 8.36 -7.01 0.56
CA GLN A 10 7.99 -8.28 -0.08
C GLN A 10 8.42 -8.29 -1.55
N MET A 11 8.02 -7.27 -2.32
CA MET A 11 8.40 -7.13 -3.74
C MET A 11 9.93 -7.15 -3.93
N VAL A 12 10.67 -6.40 -3.10
CA VAL A 12 12.16 -6.39 -3.16
C VAL A 12 12.73 -7.79 -2.90
N VAL A 13 12.22 -8.49 -1.89
CA VAL A 13 12.65 -9.85 -1.58
C VAL A 13 12.31 -10.81 -2.72
N THR A 14 11.12 -10.73 -3.32
CA THR A 14 10.73 -11.58 -4.47
C THR A 14 11.64 -11.33 -5.69
N ILE A 15 12.05 -10.08 -5.93
CA ILE A 15 13.04 -9.73 -6.98
C ILE A 15 14.39 -10.39 -6.69
N ILE A 16 14.86 -10.31 -5.45
CA ILE A 16 16.12 -10.95 -5.04
C ILE A 16 16.05 -12.48 -5.17
N GLN A 17 14.91 -13.09 -4.79
CA GLN A 17 14.65 -14.53 -4.99
C GLN A 17 14.67 -14.92 -6.47
N THR A 18 14.15 -14.05 -7.34
CA THR A 18 14.15 -14.25 -8.81
C THR A 18 15.58 -14.25 -9.36
N ILE A 19 16.44 -13.36 -8.87
CA ILE A 19 17.86 -13.31 -9.27
C ILE A 19 18.60 -14.57 -8.80
N GLY A 20 18.38 -14.99 -7.55
CA GLY A 20 18.98 -16.21 -7.00
C GLY A 20 20.45 -16.05 -6.65
N ILE A 21 20.78 -15.11 -5.76
CA ILE A 21 22.16 -14.88 -5.33
C ILE A 21 22.69 -16.13 -4.58
N PRO A 22 23.86 -16.69 -4.97
CA PRO A 22 24.47 -17.83 -4.30
C PRO A 22 24.63 -17.63 -2.79
N GLY A 23 24.30 -18.67 -2.01
CA GLY A 23 24.40 -18.65 -0.55
C GLY A 23 23.16 -18.09 0.19
N MET A 24 22.17 -17.54 -0.52
CA MET A 24 20.94 -16.99 0.10
C MET A 24 19.80 -18.01 0.25
N GLY A 25 20.00 -19.25 -0.18
CA GLY A 25 19.01 -20.33 -0.07
C GLY A 25 17.85 -20.24 -1.06
N THR A 26 18.00 -19.47 -2.15
CA THR A 26 16.95 -19.27 -3.17
C THR A 26 17.35 -19.92 -4.50
N CYS A 27 16.36 -20.38 -5.25
CA CYS A 27 16.54 -21.03 -6.56
C CYS A 27 16.15 -20.08 -7.70
N GLY A 28 16.88 -18.96 -7.83
CA GLY A 28 16.66 -18.00 -8.91
C GLY A 28 17.45 -18.32 -10.19
N PHE A 29 17.44 -17.40 -11.14
CA PHE A 29 18.03 -17.61 -12.47
C PHE A 29 19.53 -17.95 -12.43
N ILE A 30 20.31 -17.31 -11.56
CA ILE A 30 21.76 -17.57 -11.48
C ILE A 30 22.01 -19.04 -11.08
N ILE A 31 21.38 -19.52 -10.00
CA ILE A 31 21.53 -20.90 -9.52
C ILE A 31 21.03 -21.91 -10.55
N ALA A 32 19.91 -21.61 -11.22
CA ALA A 32 19.38 -22.48 -12.27
C ALA A 32 20.37 -22.64 -13.43
N LEU A 33 21.03 -21.55 -13.82
CA LEU A 33 22.01 -21.55 -14.91
C LEU A 33 23.35 -22.21 -14.52
N GLU A 34 23.79 -22.04 -13.28
CA GLU A 34 25.00 -22.69 -12.76
C GLU A 34 24.89 -24.22 -12.69
N GLN A 35 23.67 -24.75 -12.61
CA GLN A 35 23.43 -26.19 -12.48
C GLN A 35 23.66 -26.98 -13.79
N PHE A 36 23.72 -26.32 -14.94
CA PHE A 36 23.91 -26.99 -16.23
C PHE A 36 25.37 -27.41 -16.44
N ASP A 37 25.69 -28.68 -16.18
CA ASP A 37 27.06 -29.24 -16.22
C ASP A 37 27.28 -30.33 -17.31
N SER A 38 26.49 -30.31 -18.39
CA SER A 38 26.50 -31.31 -19.48
C SER A 38 26.24 -32.77 -19.04
N SER A 39 26.03 -33.03 -17.75
CA SER A 39 25.55 -34.31 -17.26
C SER A 39 24.03 -34.42 -17.45
N VAL A 40 23.53 -35.64 -17.63
CA VAL A 40 22.09 -35.88 -17.72
C VAL A 40 21.38 -35.39 -16.45
N GLY A 41 21.97 -35.62 -15.28
CA GLY A 41 21.42 -35.18 -13.99
C GLY A 41 21.37 -33.66 -13.85
N GLY A 42 22.45 -32.95 -14.18
CA GLY A 42 22.51 -31.49 -14.12
C GLY A 42 21.54 -30.81 -15.07
N ILE A 43 21.32 -31.37 -16.26
CA ILE A 43 20.28 -30.87 -17.19
C ILE A 43 18.88 -30.97 -16.57
N PHE A 44 18.53 -32.10 -15.95
CA PHE A 44 17.22 -32.26 -15.30
C PHE A 44 17.01 -31.31 -14.12
N VAL A 45 18.01 -31.21 -13.24
CA VAL A 45 17.94 -30.30 -12.07
C VAL A 45 17.91 -28.84 -12.54
N GLY A 46 18.74 -28.47 -13.52
CA GLY A 46 18.77 -27.12 -14.10
C GLY A 46 17.43 -26.72 -14.72
N LEU A 47 16.78 -27.61 -15.48
CA LEU A 47 15.44 -27.36 -16.01
C LEU A 47 14.39 -27.16 -14.91
N PHE A 48 14.42 -27.99 -13.87
CA PHE A 48 13.51 -27.86 -12.73
C PHE A 48 13.71 -26.53 -11.99
N LEU A 49 14.96 -26.14 -11.74
CA LEU A 49 15.29 -24.86 -11.12
C LEU A 49 14.90 -23.66 -12.01
N LEU A 50 15.04 -23.79 -13.33
CA LEU A 50 14.62 -22.76 -14.29
C LEU A 50 13.10 -22.50 -14.20
N LEU A 51 12.29 -23.56 -14.07
CA LEU A 51 10.85 -23.42 -13.87
C LEU A 51 10.52 -22.68 -12.57
N ILE A 52 11.25 -22.97 -11.49
CA ILE A 52 11.11 -22.25 -10.21
C ILE A 52 11.50 -20.78 -10.36
N ALA A 53 12.62 -20.49 -11.03
CA ALA A 53 13.09 -19.14 -11.27
C ALA A 53 12.09 -18.31 -12.10
N ILE A 54 11.47 -18.91 -13.11
CA ILE A 54 10.37 -18.29 -13.89
C ILE A 54 9.15 -18.04 -12.98
N GLY A 55 8.84 -18.96 -12.07
CA GLY A 55 7.80 -18.79 -11.05
C GLY A 55 8.05 -17.55 -10.18
N PHE A 56 9.25 -17.41 -9.64
CA PHE A 56 9.64 -16.21 -8.89
C PHE A 56 9.56 -14.95 -9.73
N GLY A 57 10.02 -14.98 -10.98
CA GLY A 57 9.92 -13.84 -11.89
C GLY A 57 8.47 -13.44 -12.17
N THR A 58 7.57 -14.41 -12.30
CA THR A 58 6.13 -14.17 -12.46
C THR A 58 5.53 -13.53 -11.19
N CYS A 59 5.92 -14.02 -10.01
CA CYS A 59 5.52 -13.41 -8.74
C CYS A 59 6.04 -11.97 -8.60
N ALA A 60 7.31 -11.72 -8.94
CA ALA A 60 7.89 -10.38 -8.91
C ALA A 60 7.16 -9.40 -9.84
N ALA A 61 6.83 -9.83 -11.06
CA ALA A 61 6.02 -9.05 -11.99
C ALA A 61 4.61 -8.79 -11.44
N GLY A 62 4.00 -9.81 -10.82
CA GLY A 62 2.72 -9.70 -10.12
C GLY A 62 2.75 -8.68 -8.99
N ASP A 63 3.79 -8.69 -8.17
CA ASP A 63 3.98 -7.74 -7.05
C ASP A 63 4.08 -6.30 -7.55
N VAL A 64 4.85 -6.04 -8.60
CA VAL A 64 4.96 -4.71 -9.22
C VAL A 64 3.61 -4.25 -9.78
N MET A 65 2.90 -5.12 -10.49
CA MET A 65 1.59 -4.80 -11.06
C MET A 65 0.56 -4.51 -9.95
N MET A 66 0.55 -5.33 -8.90
CA MET A 66 -0.35 -5.21 -7.76
C MET A 66 -0.09 -3.91 -6.99
N LEU A 67 1.18 -3.59 -6.69
CA LEU A 67 1.55 -2.33 -6.05
C LEU A 67 1.07 -1.12 -6.86
N THR A 68 1.31 -1.14 -8.16
CA THR A 68 0.89 -0.06 -9.06
C THR A 68 -0.63 0.10 -9.06
N LYS A 69 -1.37 -1.02 -9.14
CA LYS A 69 -2.83 -1.03 -9.17
C LYS A 69 -3.44 -0.58 -7.86
N ILE A 70 -2.98 -1.11 -6.72
CA ILE A 70 -3.47 -0.74 -5.40
C ILE A 70 -3.11 0.71 -5.10
N HIS A 71 -1.90 1.16 -5.43
CA HIS A 71 -1.51 2.56 -5.25
C HIS A 71 -2.36 3.50 -6.12
N SER A 72 -2.65 3.10 -7.37
CA SER A 72 -3.55 3.84 -8.25
C SER A 72 -4.96 3.94 -7.68
N ILE A 73 -5.54 2.83 -7.21
CA ILE A 73 -6.86 2.81 -6.56
C ILE A 73 -6.84 3.70 -5.31
N TYR A 74 -5.83 3.56 -4.46
CA TYR A 74 -5.71 4.35 -3.24
C TYR A 74 -5.60 5.86 -3.53
N ARG A 75 -4.93 6.21 -4.64
CA ARG A 75 -4.79 7.59 -5.11
C ARG A 75 -6.05 8.12 -5.80
N SER A 76 -6.74 7.29 -6.58
CA SER A 76 -7.95 7.66 -7.33
C SER A 76 -9.24 7.63 -6.50
N SER A 77 -9.22 6.93 -5.37
CA SER A 77 -10.31 6.92 -4.37
C SER A 77 -10.63 8.32 -3.82
N GLY A 78 -9.74 9.31 -4.05
CA GLY A 78 -10.16 10.70 -4.20
C GLY A 78 -10.82 11.34 -2.99
N ALA A 79 -10.68 10.78 -1.79
CA ALA A 79 -10.98 11.49 -0.55
C ALA A 79 -9.93 12.58 -0.36
N SER A 80 -10.15 13.71 -1.04
CA SER A 80 -9.36 14.92 -0.83
C SER A 80 -9.86 15.63 0.42
N PHE A 81 -8.98 16.38 1.08
CA PHE A 81 -9.39 17.26 2.18
C PHE A 81 -10.54 18.19 1.76
N ALA A 82 -10.56 18.64 0.50
CA ALA A 82 -11.63 19.46 -0.05
C ALA A 82 -12.97 18.71 -0.14
N LYS A 83 -12.96 17.43 -0.53
CA LYS A 83 -14.17 16.59 -0.56
C LYS A 83 -14.65 16.25 0.86
N ALA A 84 -13.73 15.95 1.78
CA ALA A 84 -14.05 15.77 3.19
C ALA A 84 -14.58 17.06 3.84
N GLN A 85 -14.06 18.24 3.48
CA GLN A 85 -14.63 19.54 3.89
C GLN A 85 -16.03 19.76 3.33
N ALA A 86 -16.26 19.42 2.05
CA ALA A 86 -17.57 19.54 1.43
C ALA A 86 -18.61 18.61 2.09
N GLU A 87 -18.23 17.36 2.36
CA GLU A 87 -19.05 16.38 3.08
C GLU A 87 -19.28 16.83 4.53
N PHE A 88 -18.25 17.26 5.26
CA PHE A 88 -18.39 17.77 6.63
C PHE A 88 -19.28 19.02 6.71
N THR A 89 -19.13 19.95 5.75
CA THR A 89 -19.96 21.15 5.72
C THR A 89 -21.42 20.81 5.45
N THR A 90 -21.66 19.85 4.56
CA THR A 90 -23.01 19.44 4.17
C THR A 90 -23.69 18.62 5.28
N GLU A 91 -22.96 17.71 5.93
CA GLU A 91 -23.53 16.80 6.92
C GLU A 91 -23.57 17.40 8.34
N PHE A 92 -22.53 18.13 8.75
CA PHE A 92 -22.42 18.64 10.12
C PHE A 92 -22.72 20.14 10.23
N MET A 93 -22.11 20.99 9.40
CA MET A 93 -22.31 22.46 9.51
C MET A 93 -23.67 22.93 9.01
N ARG A 94 -24.27 22.23 8.05
CA ARG A 94 -25.64 22.54 7.56
C ARG A 94 -26.74 21.89 8.39
N ASN A 95 -26.40 21.10 9.41
CA ASN A 95 -27.38 20.45 10.27
C ASN A 95 -28.08 21.50 11.17
N PRO A 96 -29.43 21.62 11.14
CA PRO A 96 -30.17 22.58 11.95
C PRO A 96 -29.89 22.45 13.45
N HIS A 97 -29.68 21.23 13.94
CA HIS A 97 -29.38 20.99 15.36
C HIS A 97 -28.00 21.51 15.75
N VAL A 98 -27.00 21.35 14.88
CA VAL A 98 -25.65 21.87 15.11
C VAL A 98 -25.66 23.40 15.05
N GLN A 99 -26.35 23.98 14.06
CA GLN A 99 -26.50 25.43 13.96
C GLN A 99 -27.23 26.03 15.17
N GLN A 100 -28.30 25.38 15.63
CA GLN A 100 -29.06 25.84 16.79
C GLN A 100 -28.24 25.70 18.08
N ALA A 101 -27.51 24.60 18.26
CA ALA A 101 -26.60 24.43 19.39
C ALA A 101 -25.47 25.48 19.38
N ALA A 102 -24.86 25.74 18.22
CA ALA A 102 -23.83 26.76 18.07
C ALA A 102 -24.37 28.17 18.36
N THR A 103 -25.58 28.48 17.87
CA THR A 103 -26.25 29.77 18.13
C THR A 103 -26.53 29.94 19.62
N ASN A 104 -27.08 28.92 20.28
CA ASN A 104 -27.35 28.96 21.71
C ASN A 104 -26.07 29.13 22.54
N ALA A 105 -24.99 28.43 22.17
CA ALA A 105 -23.69 28.57 22.82
C ALA A 105 -23.10 29.98 22.63
N ALA A 106 -23.20 30.55 21.42
CA ALA A 106 -22.77 31.91 21.14
C ALA A 106 -23.56 32.93 21.96
N SER A 107 -24.88 32.79 22.04
CA SER A 107 -25.73 33.64 22.87
C SER A 107 -25.37 33.52 24.35
N ALA A 108 -25.11 32.30 24.85
CA ALA A 108 -24.69 32.08 26.23
C ALA A 108 -23.31 32.72 26.52
N ALA A 109 -22.36 32.62 25.59
CA ALA A 109 -21.04 33.22 25.72
C ALA A 109 -21.10 34.76 25.69
N VAL A 110 -21.90 35.35 24.80
CA VAL A 110 -22.15 36.80 24.76
C VAL A 110 -22.77 37.27 26.07
N ASN A 111 -23.79 36.56 26.55
CA ASN A 111 -24.41 36.87 27.84
C ASN A 111 -23.42 36.76 28.99
N ALA A 112 -22.57 35.73 29.01
CA ALA A 112 -21.51 35.59 30.02
C ALA A 112 -20.47 36.72 29.96
N GLN A 113 -20.04 37.13 28.76
CA GLN A 113 -19.12 38.26 28.59
C GLN A 113 -19.74 39.60 28.98
N MET A 114 -21.01 39.83 28.68
CA MET A 114 -21.71 41.04 29.11
C MET A 114 -21.92 41.06 30.63
N ASN A 115 -22.22 39.91 31.24
CA ASN A 115 -22.39 39.80 32.68
C ASN A 115 -21.06 39.91 33.45
N ASN A 116 -19.92 39.74 32.78
CA ASN A 116 -18.58 39.92 33.36
C ASN A 116 -18.03 41.36 33.14
N ARG A 117 -18.81 42.26 32.53
CA ARG A 117 -18.46 43.66 32.25
C ARG A 117 -19.20 44.68 33.14
N TYR A 118 -20.11 44.22 33.98
CA TYR A 118 -20.74 44.98 35.07
C TYR A 118 -20.29 44.38 36.40
#